data_AF-A0A817QJW7-F1
#
_entry.id   AF-A0A817QJW7-F1
#
_cell.length_a   1.000
_cell.length_b   1.000
_cell.length_c   1.000
_cell.angle_alpha   90.00
_cell.angle_beta   90.00
_cell.angle_gamma   90.00
#
_symmetry.space_group_name_H-M   'P 1'
#
loop_
_entity.id
_entity.type
_entity.pdbx_description
1 polymer ?
#
loop_
_entity_poly.entity_id
_entity_poly.type
_entity_poly.pdbx_seq_one_letter_code
_entity_poly.pdbx_strand_id
1 'polypeptide(L)'
;MKIRLNTDQQKELFNELEEIGEIQRWASELALCINKNKYNTSIEIRGPQIAQGQLMRRIADYSDEFNKRFREYQLNATVAALFGRQKAASVKLKQIASHWSSKYCSTSFIPKTSTILIIGKPKVSFADMNDYEKEVVQLLNEQTVTAVNEDSEDEEEKEDEDEDDDAEERDMKTIEVRGQDRGCVFCETKSSISTSILRICGHSFCRCAAQVLTTSSTLPLQCKQCK
;
A
#
# COMPACT_ATOMS: atom_id res chain seq x y z
N MET A 1 11.22 -1.66 25.19
CA MET A 1 10.24 -1.06 24.26
C MET A 1 10.08 -1.95 23.03
N LYS A 2 8.89 -2.02 22.43
CA LYS A 2 8.64 -2.74 21.17
C LYS A 2 8.07 -1.79 20.13
N ILE A 3 8.72 -1.70 18.97
CA ILE A 3 8.32 -0.90 17.82
C ILE A 3 7.72 -1.84 16.77
N ARG A 4 6.55 -1.49 16.24
CA ARG A 4 5.94 -2.19 15.09
C ARG A 4 6.09 -1.32 13.86
N LEU A 5 6.62 -1.88 12.77
CA LEU A 5 6.80 -1.17 11.51
C LEU A 5 5.55 -1.41 10.64
N ASN A 6 4.63 -0.46 10.68
CA ASN A 6 3.32 -0.61 10.06
C ASN A 6 3.27 0.01 8.66
N THR A 7 4.04 1.06 8.41
CA THR A 7 4.09 1.75 7.12
C THR A 7 5.31 1.30 6.32
N ASP A 8 5.24 1.41 5.00
CA ASP A 8 6.39 1.08 4.14
C ASP A 8 7.53 2.07 4.36
N GLN A 9 7.22 3.36 4.57
CA GLN A 9 8.19 4.36 5.04
C GLN A 9 8.97 3.90 6.29
N GLN A 10 8.29 3.38 7.32
CA GLN A 10 8.96 2.90 8.52
C GLN A 10 9.86 1.70 8.23
N LYS A 11 9.41 0.76 7.38
CA LYS A 11 10.22 -0.39 7.00
C LYS A 11 11.47 0.04 6.25
N GLU A 12 11.35 0.93 5.28
CA GLU A 12 12.46 1.43 4.48
C GLU A 12 13.45 2.26 5.30
N LEU A 13 12.97 3.13 6.21
CA LEU A 13 13.82 3.85 7.15
C LEU A 13 14.67 2.90 8.00
N PHE A 14 14.06 1.87 8.59
CA PHE A 14 14.77 0.94 9.46
C PHE A 14 15.69 -0.01 8.68
N ASN A 15 15.32 -0.38 7.45
CA ASN A 15 16.20 -1.10 6.54
C ASN A 15 17.43 -0.24 6.19
N GLU A 16 17.25 1.03 5.84
CA GLU A 16 18.36 1.94 5.55
C GLU A 16 19.29 2.09 6.76
N LEU A 17 18.73 2.36 7.95
CA LEU A 17 19.50 2.48 9.20
C LEU A 17 20.29 1.21 9.56
N GLU A 18 19.79 0.04 9.18
CA GLU A 18 20.47 -1.24 9.35
C GLU A 18 21.58 -1.44 8.30
N GLU A 19 21.30 -1.16 7.03
CA GLU A 19 22.28 -1.26 5.94
C GLU A 19 23.50 -0.38 6.20
N ILE A 20 23.29 0.82 6.73
CA ILE A 20 24.39 1.75 7.07
C ILE A 20 24.98 1.50 8.46
N GLY A 21 24.40 0.59 9.26
CA GLY A 21 24.88 0.23 10.60
C GLY A 21 24.64 1.27 11.70
N GLU A 22 23.90 2.34 11.42
CA GLU A 22 23.66 3.43 12.37
C GLU A 22 22.83 2.97 13.57
N ILE A 23 21.83 2.12 13.35
CA ILE A 23 20.97 1.65 14.44
C ILE A 23 21.72 0.77 15.44
N GLN A 24 22.62 -0.10 14.96
CA GLN A 24 23.50 -0.90 15.83
C GLN A 24 24.52 0.00 16.54
N ARG A 25 25.13 0.96 15.83
CA ARG A 25 26.09 1.90 16.41
C ARG A 25 25.47 2.69 17.56
N TRP A 26 24.32 3.33 17.35
CA TRP A 26 23.64 4.09 18.40
C TRP A 26 23.18 3.21 19.55
N ALA A 27 22.73 1.99 19.28
CA ALA A 27 22.37 1.04 20.33
C ALA A 27 23.58 0.69 21.21
N SER A 28 24.73 0.39 20.61
CA SER A 28 25.97 0.12 21.33
C SER A 28 26.44 1.31 22.16
N GLU A 29 26.42 2.53 21.60
CA GLU A 29 26.77 3.77 22.32
C GLU A 29 25.87 4.01 23.54
N LEU A 30 24.59 3.61 23.45
CA LEU A 30 23.59 3.78 24.50
C LEU A 30 23.44 2.57 25.42
N ALA A 31 24.30 1.55 25.28
CA ALA A 31 24.23 0.27 26.00
C ALA A 31 22.84 -0.39 25.92
N LEU A 32 22.25 -0.38 24.72
CA LEU A 32 20.97 -1.01 24.40
C LEU A 32 21.16 -2.29 23.60
N CYS A 33 20.27 -3.26 23.81
CA CYS A 33 20.19 -4.47 23.01
C CYS A 33 18.99 -4.38 22.05
N ILE A 34 19.22 -4.58 20.75
CA ILE A 34 18.18 -4.59 19.72
C ILE A 34 17.98 -6.01 19.21
N ASN A 35 16.76 -6.53 19.36
CA ASN A 35 16.32 -7.80 18.80
C ASN A 35 15.28 -7.54 17.70
N LYS A 36 15.47 -8.15 16.54
CA LYS A 36 14.54 -8.06 15.42
C LYS A 36 13.87 -9.40 15.20
N ASN A 37 12.63 -9.40 14.74
CA ASN A 37 12.01 -10.63 14.25
C ASN A 37 12.52 -10.95 12.83
N LYS A 38 12.34 -12.21 12.40
CA LYS A 38 12.79 -12.72 11.09
C LYS A 38 12.34 -11.87 9.89
N TYR A 39 11.21 -11.17 10.02
CA TYR A 39 10.60 -10.39 8.95
C TYR A 39 10.84 -8.88 9.07
N ASN A 40 11.66 -8.43 10.03
CA ASN A 40 11.89 -7.03 10.35
C ASN A 40 10.62 -6.17 10.57
N THR A 41 9.47 -6.80 10.84
CA THR A 41 8.20 -6.09 11.09
C THR A 41 8.06 -5.62 12.54
N SER A 42 8.89 -6.11 13.44
CA SER A 42 8.94 -5.63 14.82
C SER A 42 10.34 -5.62 15.38
N ILE A 43 10.66 -4.53 16.08
CA ILE A 43 11.96 -4.31 16.72
C ILE A 43 11.74 -4.20 18.21
N GLU A 44 12.42 -5.06 18.97
CA GLU A 44 12.44 -5.04 20.42
C GLU A 44 13.75 -4.40 20.90
N ILE A 45 13.63 -3.38 21.74
CA ILE A 45 14.76 -2.63 22.30
C ILE A 45 14.75 -2.82 23.82
N ARG A 46 15.85 -3.35 24.36
CA ARG A 46 16.04 -3.63 25.79
C ARG A 46 17.17 -2.77 26.35
N GLY A 47 17.03 -2.35 27.61
CA GLY A 47 18.01 -1.51 28.32
C GLY A 47 17.34 -0.38 29.11
N PRO A 48 18.09 0.62 29.60
CA PRO A 48 17.54 1.72 30.38
C PRO A 48 16.52 2.55 29.60
N GLN A 49 15.42 2.96 30.24
CA GLN A 49 14.34 3.71 29.57
C GLN A 49 14.80 5.05 29.00
N ILE A 50 15.68 5.77 29.72
CA ILE A 50 16.23 7.05 29.26
C ILE A 50 17.03 6.85 27.97
N ALA A 51 17.87 5.82 27.91
CA ALA A 51 18.64 5.46 26.73
C ALA A 51 17.73 5.05 25.55
N GLN A 52 16.66 4.29 25.80
CA GLN A 52 15.65 3.98 24.78
C GLN A 52 15.02 5.28 24.21
N GLY A 53 14.71 6.26 25.06
CA GLY A 53 14.21 7.56 24.62
C GLY A 53 15.23 8.36 23.79
N GLN A 54 16.52 8.32 24.14
CA GLN A 54 17.58 8.96 23.36
C GLN A 54 17.76 8.32 21.98
N LEU A 55 17.69 6.99 21.89
CA LEU A 55 17.71 6.28 20.62
C LEU A 55 16.56 6.72 19.71
N MET A 56 15.34 6.84 20.27
CA MET A 56 14.18 7.30 19.50
C MET A 56 14.33 8.72 18.96
N ARG A 57 15.01 9.62 19.70
CA ARG A 57 15.32 10.97 19.19
C ARG A 57 16.25 10.91 17.99
N ARG A 58 17.34 10.13 18.06
CA ARG A 58 18.27 9.97 16.93
C ARG A 58 17.59 9.40 15.69
N ILE A 59 16.70 8.43 15.88
CA ILE A 59 15.88 7.87 14.79
C ILE A 59 14.96 8.95 14.20
N ALA A 60 14.33 9.78 15.04
CA ALA A 60 13.47 10.87 14.57
C ALA A 60 14.26 11.93 13.78
N ASP A 61 15.42 12.36 14.31
CA ASP A 61 16.30 13.33 13.64
C ASP A 61 16.75 12.81 12.26
N TYR A 62 17.11 11.51 12.18
CA TYR A 62 17.44 10.88 10.89
C TYR A 62 16.22 10.74 9.98
N SER A 63 15.05 10.43 10.55
CA SER A 63 13.81 10.29 9.80
C SER A 63 13.46 11.57 9.04
N ASP A 64 13.75 12.75 9.60
CA ASP A 64 13.49 14.01 8.91
C ASP A 64 14.32 14.15 7.63
N GLU A 65 15.58 13.74 7.65
CA GLU A 65 16.43 13.72 6.44
C GLU A 65 16.05 12.61 5.46
N PHE A 66 15.63 11.45 5.96
CA PHE A 66 15.09 10.37 5.14
C PHE A 66 13.82 10.81 4.40
N ASN A 67 12.91 11.51 5.07
CA ASN A 67 11.63 11.96 4.51
C ASN A 67 11.81 12.89 3.32
N LYS A 68 12.89 13.66 3.27
CA LYS A 68 13.19 14.52 2.11
C LYS A 68 13.50 13.70 0.85
N ARG A 69 13.97 12.46 1.00
CA ARG A 69 14.41 11.53 -0.06
C ARG A 69 13.46 10.35 -0.29
N PHE A 70 12.30 10.35 0.35
CA PHE A 70 11.30 9.29 0.25
C PHE A 70 10.01 9.86 -0.35
N ARG A 71 9.44 9.15 -1.32
CA ARG A 71 8.11 9.45 -1.89
C ARG A 71 7.29 8.18 -1.99
N GLU A 72 6.00 8.34 -1.81
CA GLU A 72 5.02 7.26 -1.88
C GLU A 72 3.86 7.70 -2.79
N TYR A 73 3.58 6.93 -3.83
CA TYR A 73 2.47 7.18 -4.75
C TYR A 73 1.50 6.02 -4.71
N GLN A 74 0.34 6.26 -4.11
CA GLN A 74 -0.76 5.31 -4.14
C GLN A 74 -1.45 5.39 -5.51
N LEU A 75 -1.56 4.24 -6.18
CA LEU A 75 -2.19 4.12 -7.47
C LEU A 75 -3.68 3.78 -7.32
N ASN A 76 -4.49 4.25 -8.26
CA ASN A 76 -5.86 3.76 -8.40
C ASN A 76 -5.84 2.31 -8.93
N ALA A 77 -6.97 1.61 -8.84
CA ALA A 77 -7.05 0.20 -9.21
C ALA A 77 -6.71 -0.05 -10.70
N THR A 78 -7.18 0.80 -11.60
CA THR A 78 -6.95 0.68 -13.05
C THR A 78 -5.48 0.81 -13.40
N VAL A 79 -4.81 1.86 -12.91
CA VAL A 79 -3.37 2.09 -13.12
C VAL A 79 -2.56 1.01 -12.41
N ALA A 80 -2.94 0.60 -11.19
CA ALA A 80 -2.27 -0.48 -10.47
C ALA A 80 -2.33 -1.80 -11.24
N ALA A 81 -3.43 -2.07 -11.94
CA ALA A 81 -3.57 -3.26 -12.77
C ALA A 81 -2.54 -3.28 -13.90
N LEU A 82 -2.01 -2.15 -14.36
CA LEU A 82 -0.96 -2.10 -15.39
C LEU A 82 0.42 -2.54 -14.87
N PHE A 83 0.58 -2.75 -13.56
CA PHE A 83 1.81 -3.24 -12.93
C PHE A 83 1.71 -4.74 -12.55
N GLY A 84 2.83 -5.48 -12.67
CA GLY A 84 2.89 -6.92 -12.42
C GLY A 84 4.19 -7.55 -12.92
N ARG A 85 4.44 -8.84 -12.63
CA ARG A 85 5.73 -9.49 -12.91
C ARG A 85 6.22 -9.35 -14.36
N GLN A 86 5.30 -9.28 -15.33
CA GLN A 86 5.60 -9.23 -16.76
C GLN A 86 4.87 -8.10 -17.50
N LYS A 87 4.26 -7.15 -16.78
CA LYS A 87 3.52 -6.05 -17.43
C LYS A 87 4.47 -4.96 -17.93
N ALA A 88 4.12 -4.35 -19.06
CA ALA A 88 4.94 -3.34 -19.72
C ALA A 88 5.28 -2.15 -18.79
N ALA A 89 4.34 -1.68 -17.97
CA ALA A 89 4.59 -0.60 -17.01
C ALA A 89 5.65 -0.98 -15.96
N SER A 90 5.66 -2.24 -15.51
CA SER A 90 6.69 -2.73 -14.58
C SER A 90 8.06 -2.89 -15.23
N VAL A 91 8.12 -3.22 -16.52
CA VAL A 91 9.37 -3.24 -17.28
C VAL A 91 9.92 -1.82 -17.42
N LYS A 92 9.08 -0.85 -17.80
CA LYS A 92 9.47 0.58 -17.88
C LYS A 92 9.93 1.10 -16.52
N LEU A 93 9.21 0.81 -15.44
CA LEU A 93 9.61 1.22 -14.08
C LEU A 93 10.97 0.64 -13.68
N LYS A 94 11.25 -0.62 -14.04
CA LYS A 94 12.58 -1.24 -13.82
C LYS A 94 13.67 -0.58 -14.66
N GLN A 95 13.38 -0.19 -15.91
CA GLN A 95 14.33 0.51 -16.76
C GLN A 95 14.71 1.88 -16.17
N ILE A 96 13.71 2.64 -15.71
CA ILE A 96 13.92 3.90 -14.98
C ILE A 96 14.79 3.64 -13.74
N ALA A 97 14.45 2.65 -12.92
CA ALA A 97 15.23 2.30 -11.74
C ALA A 97 16.69 1.92 -12.07
N SER A 98 16.91 1.16 -13.15
CA SER A 98 18.26 0.79 -13.60
C SER A 98 19.07 2.01 -14.06
N HIS A 99 18.46 2.92 -14.81
CA HIS A 99 19.11 4.15 -15.27
C HIS A 99 19.62 5.00 -14.10
N TRP A 100 18.81 5.13 -13.05
CA TRP A 100 19.09 5.99 -11.90
C TRP A 100 19.81 5.28 -10.74
N SER A 101 20.06 3.98 -10.85
CA SER A 101 20.76 3.18 -9.83
C SER A 101 22.17 3.71 -9.52
N SER A 102 22.89 4.18 -10.54
CA SER A 102 24.23 4.79 -10.40
C SER A 102 24.21 6.12 -9.64
N LYS A 103 23.05 6.77 -9.58
CA LYS A 103 22.80 8.04 -8.89
C LYS A 103 22.13 7.85 -7.52
N TYR A 104 22.19 6.64 -6.95
CA TYR A 104 21.68 6.33 -5.62
C TYR A 104 20.16 6.41 -5.48
N CYS A 105 19.40 6.36 -6.58
CA CYS A 105 17.95 6.31 -6.55
C CYS A 105 17.43 4.89 -6.79
N SER A 106 16.23 4.60 -6.27
CA SER A 106 15.56 3.33 -6.46
C SER A 106 14.05 3.49 -6.41
N THR A 107 13.34 2.64 -7.15
CA THR A 107 11.87 2.55 -7.10
C THR A 107 11.43 1.11 -6.97
N SER A 108 10.30 0.91 -6.31
CA SER A 108 9.64 -0.38 -6.24
C SER A 108 8.13 -0.22 -6.32
N PHE A 109 7.46 -1.21 -6.89
CA PHE A 109 6.00 -1.33 -6.85
C PHE A 109 5.64 -2.38 -5.80
N ILE A 110 4.73 -2.03 -4.90
CA ILE A 110 4.19 -2.90 -3.86
C ILE A 110 2.77 -3.30 -4.28
N PRO A 111 2.58 -4.55 -4.80
CA PRO A 111 1.27 -4.97 -5.31
C PRO A 111 0.18 -4.99 -4.25
N LYS A 112 0.54 -5.32 -3.00
CA LYS A 112 -0.41 -5.45 -1.90
C LYS A 112 -1.11 -4.12 -1.56
N THR A 113 -0.38 -3.01 -1.68
CA THR A 113 -0.86 -1.67 -1.36
C THR A 113 -1.09 -0.82 -2.62
N SER A 114 -0.88 -1.39 -3.81
CA SER A 114 -0.93 -0.68 -5.09
C SER A 114 -0.12 0.62 -5.05
N THR A 115 1.09 0.54 -4.53
CA THR A 115 1.89 1.73 -4.21
C THR A 115 3.24 1.69 -4.91
N ILE A 116 3.68 2.81 -5.46
CA ILE A 116 5.05 2.99 -5.92
C ILE A 116 5.83 3.76 -4.88
N LEU A 117 6.96 3.19 -4.47
CA LEU A 117 7.93 3.86 -3.62
C LEU A 117 9.06 4.42 -4.46
N ILE A 118 9.47 5.65 -4.14
CA ILE A 118 10.69 6.27 -4.67
C ILE A 118 11.60 6.56 -3.48
N ILE A 119 12.82 6.01 -3.53
CA ILE A 119 13.77 6.07 -2.41
C ILE A 119 15.13 6.48 -2.95
N GLY A 120 15.64 7.62 -2.51
CA GLY A 120 17.03 8.02 -2.70
C GLY A 120 17.88 7.64 -1.49
N LYS A 121 19.05 7.01 -1.68
CA LYS A 121 19.98 6.65 -0.58
C LYS A 121 20.67 7.91 -0.01
N PRO A 122 21.37 7.85 1.15
CA PRO A 122 21.85 9.02 1.89
C PRO A 122 22.77 10.00 1.13
N LYS A 123 23.36 9.59 0.00
CA LYS A 123 24.27 10.41 -0.83
C LYS A 123 23.61 11.01 -2.08
N VAL A 124 22.32 10.76 -2.28
CA VAL A 124 21.57 11.29 -3.43
C VAL A 124 21.54 12.82 -3.39
N SER A 125 21.73 13.46 -4.54
CA SER A 125 21.51 14.90 -4.64
C SER A 125 20.00 15.20 -4.75
N PHE A 126 19.53 16.31 -4.20
CA PHE A 126 18.12 16.68 -4.32
C PHE A 126 17.69 16.93 -5.77
N ALA A 127 18.60 17.42 -6.62
CA ALA A 127 18.33 17.60 -8.04
C ALA A 127 18.09 16.25 -8.74
N ASP A 128 18.99 15.28 -8.53
CA ASP A 128 18.84 13.94 -9.09
C ASP A 128 17.56 13.26 -8.59
N MET A 129 17.23 13.44 -7.31
CA MET A 129 15.99 12.89 -6.74
C MET A 129 14.74 13.50 -7.39
N ASN A 130 14.73 14.83 -7.59
CA ASN A 130 13.58 15.49 -8.23
C ASN A 130 13.42 15.11 -9.70
N ASP A 131 14.52 14.98 -10.44
CA ASP A 131 14.46 14.58 -11.85
C ASP A 131 14.06 13.11 -11.99
N TYR A 132 14.52 12.25 -11.09
CA TYR A 132 14.05 10.87 -10.98
C TYR A 132 12.55 10.79 -10.68
N GLU A 133 12.08 11.59 -9.72
CA GLU A 133 10.66 11.69 -9.37
C GLU A 133 9.81 12.08 -10.59
N LYS A 134 10.26 13.07 -11.38
CA LYS A 134 9.55 13.52 -12.59
C LYS A 134 9.43 12.40 -13.62
N GLU A 135 10.47 11.62 -13.87
CA GLU A 135 10.41 10.51 -14.83
C GLU A 135 9.41 9.43 -14.40
N VAL A 136 9.39 9.09 -13.10
CA VAL A 136 8.41 8.14 -12.56
C VAL A 136 7.00 8.70 -12.66
N VAL A 137 6.78 9.97 -12.30
CA VAL A 137 5.47 10.62 -12.41
C VAL A 137 5.00 10.70 -13.86
N GLN A 138 5.91 10.98 -14.81
CA GLN A 138 5.58 10.97 -16.23
C GLN A 138 5.09 9.59 -16.69
N LEU A 139 5.78 8.51 -16.29
CA LEU A 139 5.31 7.15 -16.56
C LEU A 139 3.89 6.93 -16.00
N LEU A 140 3.61 7.38 -14.79
CA LEU A 140 2.28 7.22 -14.19
C LEU A 140 1.19 8.01 -14.90
N ASN A 141 1.51 9.21 -15.36
CA ASN A 141 0.58 10.02 -16.15
C ASN A 141 0.28 9.34 -17.49
N GLU A 142 1.29 8.81 -18.19
CA GLU A 142 1.11 8.05 -19.43
C GLU A 142 0.18 6.83 -19.21
N GLN A 143 0.41 6.06 -18.14
CA GLN A 143 -0.45 4.91 -17.83
C GLN A 143 -1.87 5.32 -17.45
N THR A 144 -2.06 6.49 -16.85
CA THR A 144 -3.40 7.00 -16.51
C THR A 144 -4.18 7.36 -17.78
N VAL A 145 -3.53 7.96 -18.78
CA VAL A 145 -4.18 8.27 -20.07
C VAL A 145 -4.54 6.99 -20.82
N THR A 146 -3.63 6.00 -20.86
CA THR A 146 -3.92 4.70 -21.49
C THR A 146 -5.10 4.00 -20.82
N ALA A 147 -5.12 3.96 -19.49
CA ALA A 147 -6.22 3.36 -18.72
C ALA A 147 -7.59 4.02 -19.01
N VAL A 148 -7.64 5.34 -19.19
CA VAL A 148 -8.89 6.05 -19.48
C VAL A 148 -9.39 5.79 -20.90
N ASN A 149 -8.48 5.56 -21.86
CA ASN A 149 -8.85 5.28 -23.24
C ASN A 149 -9.30 3.82 -23.45
N GLU A 150 -8.71 2.87 -22.71
CA GLU A 150 -9.12 1.44 -22.74
C GLU A 150 -10.49 1.21 -22.08
N ASP A 151 -10.94 2.08 -21.16
CA ASP A 151 -12.28 2.04 -20.56
C ASP A 151 -13.38 2.61 -21.49
N SER A 152 -13.03 3.10 -22.69
CA SER A 152 -13.94 3.76 -23.64
C SER A 152 -14.16 3.05 -24.97
N GLU A 153 -13.57 1.88 -25.19
CA GLU A 153 -13.75 1.07 -26.40
C GLU A 153 -14.30 -0.33 -26.05
N ASP A 154 -15.60 -0.47 -26.30
CA ASP A 154 -16.34 -1.66 -26.69
C ASP A 154 -16.56 -2.82 -25.67
N GLU A 155 -17.74 -2.75 -25.03
CA GLU A 155 -18.61 -3.92 -24.88
C GLU A 155 -18.91 -4.52 -26.27
N GLU A 156 -18.12 -5.50 -26.72
CA GLU A 156 -18.60 -6.44 -27.73
C GLU A 156 -18.43 -7.88 -27.25
N GLU A 157 -19.59 -8.53 -27.14
CA GLU A 157 -19.84 -9.93 -26.88
C GLU A 157 -18.95 -10.84 -27.74
N LYS A 158 -18.30 -11.82 -27.11
CA LYS A 158 -18.11 -13.14 -27.71
C LYS A 158 -18.38 -14.23 -26.68
N GLU A 159 -19.57 -14.78 -26.80
CA GLU A 159 -19.89 -16.16 -26.48
C GLU A 159 -18.89 -17.06 -27.20
N ASP A 160 -18.21 -17.93 -26.47
CA ASP A 160 -17.68 -19.17 -27.05
C ASP A 160 -18.06 -20.29 -26.07
N GLU A 161 -19.05 -21.06 -26.55
CA GLU A 161 -19.47 -22.36 -26.06
C GLU A 161 -18.29 -23.34 -26.19
N ASP A 162 -17.97 -24.07 -25.12
CA ASP A 162 -17.33 -25.38 -25.23
C ASP A 162 -17.88 -26.26 -24.10
N GLU A 163 -18.86 -27.09 -24.49
CA GLU A 163 -19.24 -28.32 -23.82
C GLU A 163 -18.07 -29.32 -23.96
N ASP A 164 -17.59 -29.89 -22.85
CA ASP A 164 -17.45 -31.34 -22.75
C ASP A 164 -17.09 -31.77 -21.32
N ASP A 165 -17.85 -32.77 -20.87
CA ASP A 165 -17.81 -33.47 -19.60
C ASP A 165 -16.49 -34.22 -19.37
N ASP A 166 -16.00 -34.24 -18.13
CA ASP A 166 -15.58 -35.50 -17.52
C ASP A 166 -15.54 -35.38 -15.98
N ALA A 167 -16.40 -36.19 -15.36
CA ALA A 167 -16.61 -36.29 -13.94
C ALA A 167 -15.52 -37.16 -13.28
N GLU A 168 -14.74 -36.58 -12.37
CA GLU A 168 -14.13 -37.33 -11.27
C GLU A 168 -14.34 -36.62 -9.93
N GLU A 169 -15.16 -37.25 -9.09
CA GLU A 169 -15.42 -36.86 -7.70
C GLU A 169 -14.13 -36.90 -6.87
N ARG A 170 -13.69 -35.73 -6.37
CA ARG A 170 -12.87 -35.66 -5.16
C ARG A 170 -13.42 -34.64 -4.18
N ASP A 171 -13.87 -35.20 -3.08
CA ASP A 171 -14.42 -34.58 -1.89
C ASP A 171 -13.41 -33.63 -1.22
N MET A 172 -13.66 -32.33 -1.27
CA MET A 172 -13.02 -31.35 -0.38
C MET A 172 -13.98 -30.19 -0.11
N LYS A 173 -14.53 -30.18 1.11
CA LYS A 173 -15.39 -29.13 1.68
C LYS A 173 -14.79 -27.75 1.45
N THR A 174 -15.26 -27.08 0.41
CA THR A 174 -15.09 -25.65 0.22
C THR A 174 -16.28 -24.99 0.87
N ILE A 175 -16.02 -24.15 1.86
CA ILE A 175 -17.02 -23.35 2.55
C ILE A 175 -17.66 -22.45 1.48
N GLU A 176 -18.91 -22.72 1.12
CA GLU A 176 -19.76 -21.79 0.39
C GLU A 176 -19.90 -20.50 1.20
N VAL A 177 -19.07 -19.50 0.90
CA VAL A 177 -19.45 -18.12 1.21
C VAL A 177 -20.46 -17.73 0.13
N ARG A 178 -21.72 -18.13 0.33
CA ARG A 178 -22.85 -17.59 -0.43
C ARG A 178 -22.77 -16.06 -0.36
N GLY A 179 -22.40 -15.46 -1.48
CA GLY A 179 -22.53 -14.03 -1.73
C GLY A 179 -24.01 -13.68 -1.66
N GLN A 180 -24.48 -13.35 -0.46
CA GLN A 180 -25.74 -12.64 -0.32
C GLN A 180 -25.53 -11.26 -0.92
N ASP A 181 -26.34 -10.91 -1.92
CA ASP A 181 -26.48 -9.57 -2.48
C ASP A 181 -26.67 -8.54 -1.36
N ARG A 182 -25.58 -7.95 -0.87
CA ARG A 182 -25.65 -6.93 0.18
C ARG A 182 -25.92 -5.57 -0.47
N GLY A 183 -27.20 -5.26 -0.64
CA GLY A 183 -27.66 -3.92 -0.94
C GLY A 183 -27.23 -2.92 0.14
N CYS A 184 -27.12 -1.65 -0.23
CA CYS A 184 -26.77 -0.60 0.72
C CYS A 184 -27.87 -0.44 1.80
N VAL A 185 -27.50 -0.46 3.08
CA VAL A 185 -28.44 -0.31 4.20
C VAL A 185 -29.17 1.05 4.27
N PHE A 186 -28.71 2.06 3.52
CA PHE A 186 -29.30 3.40 3.53
C PHE A 186 -30.21 3.70 2.35
N CYS A 187 -29.86 3.19 1.15
CA CYS A 187 -30.58 3.47 -0.10
C CYS A 187 -31.12 2.22 -0.80
N GLU A 188 -30.88 1.03 -0.23
CA GLU A 188 -31.41 -0.28 -0.65
C GLU A 188 -31.08 -0.69 -2.10
N THR A 189 -30.29 0.11 -2.82
CA THR A 189 -29.83 -0.20 -4.17
C THR A 189 -28.68 -1.22 -4.15
N LYS A 190 -28.74 -2.20 -5.06
CA LYS A 190 -27.60 -3.06 -5.40
C LYS A 190 -26.49 -2.17 -5.94
N SER A 191 -25.39 -2.10 -5.21
CA SER A 191 -24.36 -1.10 -5.47
C SER A 191 -23.40 -1.61 -6.56
N SER A 192 -23.43 -0.98 -7.73
CA SER A 192 -22.42 -1.13 -8.80
C SER A 192 -21.08 -0.46 -8.47
N ILE A 193 -21.02 0.33 -7.39
CA ILE A 193 -19.86 1.15 -7.00
C ILE A 193 -19.55 0.91 -5.52
N SER A 194 -18.30 0.48 -5.24
CA SER A 194 -17.61 0.44 -3.94
C SER A 194 -18.52 0.42 -2.69
N THR A 195 -18.85 -0.78 -2.21
CA THR A 195 -19.56 -0.98 -0.94
C THR A 195 -18.57 -0.96 0.23
N SER A 196 -18.75 -0.02 1.15
CA SER A 196 -18.10 -0.05 2.47
C SER A 196 -18.94 -0.87 3.45
N ILE A 197 -18.36 -1.35 4.56
CA ILE A 197 -19.05 -2.18 5.55
C ILE A 197 -19.04 -1.50 6.92
N LEU A 198 -20.20 -1.41 7.57
CA LEU A 198 -20.32 -0.95 8.96
C LEU A 198 -19.63 -1.97 9.89
N ARG A 199 -18.59 -1.55 10.59
CA ARG A 199 -17.76 -2.44 11.42
C ARG A 199 -18.52 -3.16 12.54
N ILE A 200 -19.60 -2.56 13.05
CA ILE A 200 -20.35 -3.09 14.21
C ILE A 200 -21.26 -4.24 13.80
N CYS A 201 -21.96 -4.12 12.66
CA CYS A 201 -23.02 -5.05 12.27
C CYS A 201 -22.75 -5.76 10.93
N GLY A 202 -21.68 -5.43 10.20
CA GLY A 202 -21.34 -6.08 8.95
C GLY A 202 -22.24 -5.71 7.76
N HIS A 203 -23.16 -4.75 7.92
CA HIS A 203 -24.04 -4.28 6.84
C HIS A 203 -23.30 -3.35 5.88
N SER A 204 -23.57 -3.51 4.59
CA SER A 204 -22.92 -2.77 3.53
C SER A 204 -23.59 -1.41 3.30
N PHE A 205 -22.80 -0.40 2.94
CA PHE A 205 -23.27 0.94 2.64
C PHE A 205 -22.48 1.58 1.49
N CYS A 206 -23.16 2.47 0.76
CA CYS A 206 -22.59 3.23 -0.34
C CYS A 206 -22.20 4.65 0.10
N ARG A 207 -21.64 5.46 -0.81
CA ARG A 207 -21.32 6.89 -0.54
C ARG A 207 -22.53 7.71 -0.07
N CYS A 208 -23.75 7.26 -0.32
CA CYS A 208 -25.00 7.78 0.26
C CYS A 208 -24.96 7.92 1.80
N ALA A 209 -24.15 7.13 2.51
CA ALA A 209 -24.00 7.28 3.96
C ALA A 209 -23.48 8.67 4.38
N ALA A 210 -22.72 9.36 3.51
CA ALA A 210 -22.28 10.73 3.77
C ALA A 210 -23.45 11.74 3.79
N GLN A 211 -24.45 11.54 2.94
CA GLN A 211 -25.68 12.35 2.97
C GLN A 211 -26.48 12.11 4.25
N VAL A 212 -26.49 10.86 4.74
CA VAL A 212 -27.14 10.51 6.01
C VAL A 212 -26.41 11.15 7.20
N LEU A 213 -25.07 11.21 7.18
CA LEU A 213 -24.28 11.94 8.19
C LEU A 213 -24.63 13.43 8.24
N THR A 214 -24.84 14.07 7.07
CA THR A 214 -25.18 15.50 7.03
C THR A 214 -26.58 15.82 7.53
N THR A 215 -27.50 14.85 7.49
CA THR A 215 -28.88 15.02 7.96
C THR A 215 -29.13 14.46 9.37
N SER A 216 -28.24 13.61 9.89
CA SER A 216 -28.39 12.98 11.20
C SER A 216 -27.85 13.88 12.29
N SER A 217 -28.70 14.23 13.26
CA SER A 217 -28.30 14.96 14.47
C SER A 217 -27.66 14.06 15.53
N THR A 218 -27.51 12.76 15.25
CA THR A 218 -26.93 11.77 16.18
C THR A 218 -25.67 11.14 15.58
N LEU A 219 -24.58 11.24 16.34
CA LEU A 219 -23.34 10.49 16.14
C LEU A 219 -23.23 9.47 17.29
N PRO A 220 -22.78 8.23 17.05
CA PRO A 220 -22.32 7.67 15.77
C PRO A 220 -23.47 7.33 14.81
N LEU A 221 -23.15 7.18 13.51
CA LEU A 221 -24.09 6.79 12.46
C LEU A 221 -24.75 5.43 12.80
N GLN A 222 -26.07 5.42 12.93
CA GLN A 222 -26.84 4.21 13.23
C GLN A 222 -27.17 3.41 11.96
N CYS A 223 -27.04 2.09 12.06
CA CYS A 223 -27.42 1.17 11.00
C CYS A 223 -28.95 1.07 10.95
N LYS A 224 -29.59 1.43 9.82
CA LYS A 224 -31.07 1.35 9.70
C LYS A 224 -31.65 -0.04 9.95
N GLN A 225 -30.89 -1.10 9.65
CA GLN A 225 -31.33 -2.49 9.86
C GLN A 225 -31.12 -2.98 11.31
N CYS A 226 -30.16 -2.44 12.04
CA CYS A 226 -29.89 -2.87 13.43
C CYS A 226 -30.48 -1.93 14.49
N LYS A 227 -30.81 -0.69 14.11
CA LYS A 227 -31.15 0.44 14.98
C LYS A 227 -30.05 0.71 16.01
#